data_AF-A0A3M6UMG9-F1
#
_entry.id   AF-A0A3M6UMG9-F1
#
_cell.length_a   1.000
_cell.length_b   1.000
_cell.length_c   1.000
_cell.angle_alpha   90.00
_cell.angle_beta   90.00
_cell.angle_gamma   90.00
#
_symmetry.space_group_name_H-M   'P 1'
#
loop_
_entity.id
_entity.type
_entity.pdbx_description
1 polymer ?
#
loop_
_entity_poly.entity_id
_entity_poly.type
_entity_poly.pdbx_seq_one_letter_code
_entity_poly.pdbx_strand_id
1 'polypeptide(L)'
;MEFSAPFLATYWPYIASILVGIILSHFVKRSFQPQSPGYTVDVDPLEDKEHAIIPPANPLNNQLIGEGNAPHIAYPWFDNRLEEAQMKKISAEFYEKMNHRRSVRKISDEDIPIEVVENLIRTAGIKMKFDPYRRHESSTVAIMFA
;
A
#
# COMPACT_ATOMS: atom_id res chain seq x y z
N MET A 1 57.24 5.33 -24.51
CA MET A 1 56.98 5.55 -23.07
C MET A 1 57.00 4.20 -22.40
N GLU A 2 58.14 3.80 -21.86
CA GLU A 2 58.27 2.51 -21.16
C GLU A 2 57.70 2.67 -19.75
N PHE A 3 56.46 2.22 -19.55
CA PHE A 3 55.79 2.25 -18.26
C PHE A 3 56.34 1.10 -17.39
N SER A 4 57.58 1.26 -16.92
CA SER A 4 58.23 0.28 -16.05
C SER A 4 57.78 0.53 -14.61
N ALA A 5 56.62 -0.02 -14.26
CA ALA A 5 56.13 -0.12 -12.90
C ALA A 5 56.41 -1.55 -12.39
N PRO A 6 57.60 -1.85 -11.84
CA PRO A 6 58.00 -3.21 -11.46
C PRO A 6 57.10 -3.82 -10.36
N PHE A 7 56.39 -2.97 -9.61
CA PHE A 7 55.37 -3.42 -8.66
C PHE A 7 54.15 -4.00 -9.38
N LEU A 8 53.70 -3.42 -10.48
CA LEU A 8 52.48 -3.83 -11.17
C LEU A 8 52.65 -5.18 -11.88
N ALA A 9 53.83 -5.43 -12.46
CA ALA A 9 54.16 -6.72 -13.10
C ALA A 9 54.27 -7.86 -12.07
N THR A 10 54.78 -7.57 -10.87
CA THR A 10 54.93 -8.56 -9.79
C THR A 10 53.58 -8.91 -9.15
N TYR A 11 52.68 -7.93 -8.99
CA TYR A 11 51.41 -8.12 -8.29
C TYR A 11 50.20 -8.35 -9.20
N TRP A 12 50.35 -8.27 -10.52
CA TRP A 12 49.30 -8.56 -11.50
C TRP A 12 48.51 -9.86 -11.25
N PRO A 13 49.13 -11.02 -10.94
CA PRO A 13 48.33 -12.24 -10.70
C PRO A 13 47.40 -12.12 -9.49
N TYR A 14 47.80 -11.40 -8.43
CA TYR A 14 46.95 -11.16 -7.25
C TYR A 14 45.84 -10.15 -7.55
N ILE A 15 46.14 -9.11 -8.33
CA ILE A 15 45.14 -8.13 -8.77
C ILE A 15 44.10 -8.83 -9.67
N ALA A 16 44.54 -9.69 -10.59
CA ALA A 16 43.66 -10.48 -11.44
C ALA A 16 42.77 -11.44 -10.62
N SER A 17 43.30 -12.11 -9.59
CA SER A 17 42.49 -13.02 -8.76
C SER A 17 41.40 -12.27 -7.97
N ILE A 18 41.71 -11.09 -7.44
CA ILE A 18 40.73 -10.24 -6.73
C ILE A 18 39.62 -9.78 -7.69
N LEU A 19 39.98 -9.35 -8.91
CA LEU A 19 39.00 -8.95 -9.92
C LEU A 19 38.10 -10.12 -10.34
N VAL A 20 38.64 -11.31 -10.53
CA VAL A 20 37.83 -12.51 -10.84
C VAL A 20 36.87 -12.83 -9.70
N GLY A 21 37.29 -12.71 -8.44
CA GLY A 21 36.42 -12.90 -7.28
C GLY A 21 35.25 -11.91 -7.22
N ILE A 22 35.53 -10.63 -7.51
CA ILE A 22 34.50 -9.57 -7.56
C ILE A 22 33.52 -9.82 -8.71
N ILE A 23 34.02 -10.20 -9.89
CA ILE A 23 33.20 -10.52 -11.06
C ILE A 23 32.32 -11.75 -10.79
N LEU A 24 32.88 -12.80 -10.18
CA LEU A 24 32.14 -14.02 -9.85
C LEU A 24 31.03 -13.74 -8.82
N SER A 25 31.33 -12.94 -7.79
CA SER A 25 30.33 -12.51 -6.78
C SER A 25 29.20 -11.69 -7.41
N HIS A 26 29.54 -10.77 -8.32
CA HIS A 26 28.55 -9.96 -9.03
C HIS A 26 27.72 -10.79 -10.02
N PHE A 27 28.30 -11.81 -10.65
CA PHE A 27 27.60 -12.73 -11.55
C PHE A 27 26.63 -13.66 -10.81
N VAL A 28 27.03 -14.16 -9.64
CA VAL A 28 26.15 -14.97 -8.77
C VAL A 28 24.98 -14.12 -8.26
N LYS A 29 25.21 -12.90 -7.76
CA LYS A 29 24.11 -12.01 -7.35
C LYS A 29 23.15 -11.65 -8.49
N ARG A 30 23.65 -11.57 -9.73
CA ARG A 30 22.83 -11.27 -10.91
C ARG A 30 22.06 -12.49 -11.41
N SER A 31 22.61 -13.69 -11.31
CA SER A 31 21.94 -14.92 -11.79
C SER A 31 21.01 -15.55 -10.75
N PHE A 32 21.24 -15.30 -9.46
CA PHE A 32 20.45 -15.86 -8.36
C PHE A 32 19.60 -14.80 -7.66
N GLN A 33 18.98 -13.88 -8.41
CA GLN A 33 17.79 -13.23 -7.88
C GLN A 33 16.69 -14.31 -7.81
N PRO A 34 16.24 -14.73 -6.61
CA PRO A 34 15.12 -15.64 -6.51
C PRO A 34 13.93 -14.95 -7.17
N GLN A 35 13.35 -15.61 -8.18
CA GLN A 35 12.05 -15.17 -8.65
C GLN A 35 11.09 -15.28 -7.48
N SER A 36 10.58 -14.14 -7.00
CA SER A 36 9.45 -14.14 -6.09
C SER A 36 8.33 -14.94 -6.79
N PRO A 37 7.78 -16.00 -6.19
CA PRO A 37 6.71 -16.75 -6.82
C PRO A 37 5.57 -15.78 -7.10
N GLY A 38 5.26 -15.58 -8.38
CA GLY A 38 4.11 -14.83 -8.81
C GLY A 38 2.88 -15.54 -8.27
N TYR A 39 2.19 -14.90 -7.32
CA TYR A 39 0.93 -15.43 -6.82
C TYR A 39 -0.11 -15.28 -7.96
N THR A 40 -0.64 -16.40 -8.44
CA THR A 40 -1.90 -16.42 -9.20
C THR A 40 -2.90 -17.12 -8.30
N VAL A 41 -3.90 -16.36 -7.84
CA VAL A 41 -5.02 -16.90 -7.08
C VAL A 41 -6.05 -17.38 -8.09
N ASP A 42 -5.81 -18.58 -8.59
CA ASP A 42 -6.83 -19.34 -9.32
C ASP A 42 -7.72 -20.00 -8.26
N VAL A 43 -8.76 -19.27 -7.81
CA VAL A 43 -9.78 -19.84 -6.92
C VAL A 43 -10.74 -20.63 -7.80
N ASP A 44 -10.62 -21.95 -7.80
CA ASP A 44 -11.65 -22.83 -8.34
C ASP A 44 -12.80 -22.93 -7.32
N PRO A 45 -14.00 -22.39 -7.59
CA PRO A 45 -15.09 -22.33 -6.60
C PRO A 45 -15.69 -23.69 -6.23
N LEU A 46 -15.24 -24.78 -6.86
CA LEU A 46 -15.77 -26.13 -6.66
C LEU A 46 -14.83 -27.06 -5.87
N GLU A 47 -13.61 -26.61 -5.53
CA GLU A 47 -12.68 -27.43 -4.74
C GLU A 47 -12.80 -27.10 -3.23
N ASP A 48 -13.62 -27.87 -2.52
CA ASP A 48 -13.73 -27.86 -1.06
C ASP A 48 -12.65 -28.75 -0.42
N LYS A 49 -11.38 -28.41 -0.62
CA LYS A 49 -10.31 -29.08 0.13
C LYS A 49 -10.28 -28.55 1.56
N GLU A 50 -10.74 -29.37 2.50
CA GLU A 50 -10.45 -29.28 3.93
C GLU A 50 -8.95 -29.52 4.22
N HIS A 51 -8.09 -28.71 3.62
CA HIS A 51 -6.75 -28.54 4.16
C HIS A 51 -6.91 -27.65 5.38
N ALA A 52 -6.62 -28.22 6.55
CA ALA A 52 -6.48 -27.50 7.81
C ALA A 52 -5.40 -26.42 7.66
N ILE A 53 -5.77 -25.29 7.08
CA ILE A 53 -5.04 -24.02 7.17
C ILE A 53 -5.32 -23.54 8.58
N ILE A 54 -4.69 -24.18 9.57
CA ILE A 54 -4.40 -23.49 10.81
C ILE A 54 -3.45 -22.37 10.37
N PRO A 55 -3.88 -21.10 10.38
CA PRO A 55 -2.96 -20.00 10.12
C PRO A 55 -1.83 -20.15 11.14
N PRO A 56 -0.55 -19.96 10.77
CA PRO A 56 0.52 -19.99 11.75
C PRO A 56 0.12 -19.12 12.95
N ALA A 57 0.20 -19.68 14.16
CA ALA A 57 -0.33 -19.15 15.42
C ALA A 57 0.31 -17.81 15.87
N ASN A 58 0.99 -17.11 14.97
CA ASN A 58 1.56 -15.81 15.22
C ASN A 58 0.97 -14.80 14.22
N PRO A 59 -0.14 -14.11 14.56
CA PRO A 59 -0.71 -13.04 13.74
C PRO A 59 0.25 -11.86 13.52
N LEU A 60 1.43 -11.87 14.16
CA LEU A 60 2.53 -10.92 13.93
C LEU A 60 3.30 -11.11 12.62
N ASN A 61 3.14 -12.21 11.88
CA ASN A 61 3.86 -12.38 10.61
C ASN A 61 3.16 -11.74 9.41
N ASN A 62 2.04 -11.06 9.63
CA ASN A 62 1.70 -9.92 8.80
C ASN A 62 2.73 -8.85 9.15
N GLN A 63 3.88 -8.91 8.47
CA GLN A 63 4.87 -7.86 8.49
C GLN A 63 4.12 -6.54 8.40
N LEU A 64 4.14 -5.75 9.48
CA LEU A 64 3.57 -4.41 9.48
C LEU A 64 4.22 -3.68 8.31
N ILE A 65 3.51 -3.56 7.19
CA ILE A 65 3.78 -2.54 6.18
C ILE A 65 3.26 -1.23 6.79
N GLY A 66 3.84 -0.87 7.93
CA GLY A 66 3.36 0.15 8.87
C GLY A 66 4.43 1.16 9.25
N GLU A 67 5.69 0.90 8.89
CA GLU A 67 6.77 1.90 8.91
C GLU A 67 7.29 2.06 7.49
N GLY A 68 6.47 2.70 6.67
CA GLY A 68 6.76 2.94 5.27
C GLY A 68 7.83 4.01 5.14
N ASN A 69 9.03 3.61 4.71
CA ASN A 69 9.97 4.47 3.98
C ASN A 69 9.40 4.89 2.61
N ALA A 70 8.15 5.35 2.58
CA ALA A 70 7.52 5.90 1.39
C ALA A 70 7.94 7.37 1.25
N PRO A 71 8.18 7.86 0.03
CA PRO A 71 8.45 9.27 -0.18
C PRO A 71 7.22 10.08 0.24
N HIS A 72 7.41 11.00 1.19
CA HIS A 72 6.40 11.98 1.55
C HIS A 72 6.22 12.96 0.39
N ILE A 73 4.97 13.14 -0.04
CA ILE A 73 4.60 14.14 -1.03
C ILE A 73 3.85 15.27 -0.34
N ALA A 74 4.10 16.52 -0.77
CA ALA A 74 3.31 17.65 -0.31
C ALA A 74 1.86 17.49 -0.76
N TYR A 75 0.91 17.86 0.10
CA TYR A 75 -0.51 17.78 -0.22
C TYR A 75 -0.89 18.85 -1.24
N PRO A 76 -1.31 18.49 -2.47
CA PRO A 76 -1.38 19.45 -3.58
C PRO A 76 -2.61 20.38 -3.52
N TRP A 77 -3.57 20.13 -2.64
CA TRP A 77 -4.80 20.95 -2.51
C TRP A 77 -4.81 21.82 -1.25
N PHE A 78 -3.64 22.16 -0.72
CA PHE A 78 -3.52 23.02 0.47
C PHE A 78 -4.11 24.42 0.26
N ASP A 79 -4.10 24.91 -0.98
CA ASP A 79 -4.54 26.25 -1.36
C ASP A 79 -6.05 26.36 -1.60
N ASN A 80 -6.76 25.22 -1.69
CA ASN A 80 -8.23 25.17 -1.88
C ASN A 80 -9.00 25.39 -0.57
N ARG A 81 -8.55 26.32 0.27
CA ARG A 81 -9.22 26.65 1.52
C ARG A 81 -10.43 27.51 1.22
N LEU A 82 -11.58 27.09 1.75
CA LEU A 82 -12.79 27.88 1.69
C LEU A 82 -12.74 29.01 2.73
N GLU A 83 -13.39 30.12 2.42
CA GLU A 83 -13.64 31.19 3.38
C GLU A 83 -14.54 30.67 4.51
N GLU A 84 -14.38 31.16 5.73
CA GLU A 84 -15.15 30.73 6.90
C GLU A 84 -16.67 30.80 6.68
N ALA A 85 -17.15 31.88 6.04
CA ALA A 85 -18.57 32.04 5.72
C ALA A 85 -19.08 30.94 4.77
N GLN A 86 -18.28 30.57 3.77
CA GLN A 86 -18.60 29.50 2.82
C GLN A 86 -18.55 28.13 3.50
N MET A 87 -17.58 27.88 4.38
CA MET A 87 -17.49 26.64 5.15
C MET A 87 -18.74 26.41 6.00
N LYS A 88 -19.22 27.44 6.70
CA LYS A 88 -20.45 27.38 7.50
C LYS A 88 -21.69 27.08 6.66
N LYS A 89 -21.77 27.70 5.48
CA LYS A 89 -22.88 27.47 4.56
C LYS A 89 -22.88 26.03 4.04
N ILE A 90 -21.75 25.56 3.50
CA ILE A 90 -21.63 24.22 2.90
C ILE A 90 -21.84 23.13 3.95
N SER A 91 -21.33 23.30 5.17
CA SER A 91 -21.53 22.32 6.24
C SER A 91 -23.00 22.24 6.68
N ALA A 92 -23.70 23.37 6.77
CA ALA A 92 -25.13 23.41 7.09
C ALA A 92 -25.98 22.75 5.99
N GLU A 93 -25.71 23.06 4.71
CA GLU A 93 -26.41 22.44 3.58
C GLU A 93 -26.17 20.92 3.53
N PHE A 94 -24.94 20.48 3.79
CA PHE A 94 -24.61 19.05 3.86
C PHE A 94 -25.33 18.36 5.02
N TYR A 95 -25.37 19.00 6.20
CA TYR A 95 -26.08 18.48 7.36
C TYR A 95 -27.57 18.30 7.06
N GLU A 96 -28.23 19.32 6.52
CA GLU A 96 -29.64 19.24 6.16
C GLU A 96 -29.87 18.13 5.13
N LYS A 97 -29.03 18.02 4.08
CA LYS A 97 -29.11 16.93 3.11
C LYS A 97 -29.02 15.54 3.77
N MET A 98 -28.11 15.35 4.71
CA MET A 98 -27.92 14.08 5.40
C MET A 98 -29.04 13.77 6.41
N ASN A 99 -29.63 14.80 7.03
CA ASN A 99 -30.74 14.66 7.96
C ASN A 99 -32.00 14.06 7.29
N HIS A 100 -32.17 14.30 5.99
CA HIS A 100 -33.27 13.71 5.22
C HIS A 100 -33.09 12.21 4.93
N ARG A 101 -31.91 11.63 5.16
CA ARG A 101 -31.66 10.20 4.92
C ARG A 101 -32.46 9.34 5.89
N ARG A 102 -33.33 8.46 5.36
CA ARG A 102 -34.09 7.47 6.13
C ARG A 102 -33.82 6.06 5.63
N SER A 103 -33.86 5.07 6.51
CA SER A 103 -33.76 3.66 6.11
C SER A 103 -35.06 3.22 5.44
N VAL A 104 -35.01 3.00 4.13
CA VAL A 104 -36.12 2.50 3.32
C VAL A 104 -36.03 0.99 3.21
N ARG A 105 -37.15 0.28 3.47
CA ARG A 105 -37.22 -1.20 3.41
C ARG A 105 -38.02 -1.74 2.22
N LYS A 106 -38.60 -0.84 1.41
CA LYS A 106 -39.37 -1.16 0.20
C LYS A 106 -38.78 -0.32 -0.93
N ILE A 107 -38.20 -0.96 -1.93
CA ILE A 107 -37.48 -0.32 -3.04
C ILE A 107 -38.30 -0.52 -4.31
N SER A 108 -38.26 0.46 -5.22
CA SER A 108 -38.90 0.37 -6.55
C SER A 108 -38.08 -0.52 -7.48
N ASP A 109 -38.72 -1.15 -8.47
CA ASP A 109 -38.05 -1.94 -9.51
C ASP A 109 -37.55 -1.07 -10.69
N GLU A 110 -37.48 0.25 -10.50
CA GLU A 110 -36.98 1.18 -11.51
C GLU A 110 -35.45 1.08 -11.66
N ASP A 111 -34.99 0.98 -12.90
CA ASP A 111 -33.56 0.88 -13.22
C ASP A 111 -32.81 2.17 -12.85
N ILE A 112 -31.56 2.00 -12.39
CA ILE A 112 -30.66 3.09 -12.01
C ILE A 112 -29.44 3.08 -12.93
N PRO A 113 -28.93 4.24 -13.40
CA PRO A 113 -27.72 4.28 -14.20
C PRO A 113 -26.51 3.67 -13.46
N ILE A 114 -25.77 2.78 -14.13
CA ILE A 114 -24.62 2.07 -13.55
C ILE A 114 -23.54 3.02 -13.02
N GLU A 115 -23.33 4.16 -13.68
CA GLU A 115 -22.37 5.18 -13.28
C GLU A 115 -22.64 5.73 -11.87
N VAL A 116 -23.91 5.81 -11.47
CA VAL A 116 -24.29 6.24 -10.12
C VAL A 116 -23.79 5.21 -9.11
N VAL A 117 -24.00 3.92 -9.38
CA VAL A 117 -23.55 2.82 -8.52
C VAL A 117 -22.02 2.78 -8.42
N GLU A 118 -21.32 2.93 -9.54
CA GLU A 118 -19.85 2.97 -9.56
C GLU A 118 -19.29 4.13 -8.73
N ASN A 119 -19.88 5.33 -8.86
CA ASN A 119 -19.46 6.49 -8.09
C ASN A 119 -19.68 6.29 -6.58
N LEU A 120 -20.78 5.62 -6.19
CA LEU A 120 -21.03 5.27 -4.79
C LEU A 120 -19.99 4.28 -4.24
N ILE A 121 -19.61 3.27 -5.03
CA ILE A 121 -18.59 2.29 -4.66
C ILE A 121 -17.20 2.94 -4.56
N ARG A 122 -16.81 3.75 -5.55
CA ARG A 122 -15.55 4.53 -5.53
C ARG A 122 -15.50 5.42 -4.30
N THR A 123 -16.60 6.09 -3.97
CA THR A 123 -16.72 6.92 -2.76
C THR A 123 -16.57 6.09 -1.48
N ALA A 124 -17.06 4.85 -1.43
CA ALA A 124 -16.83 3.99 -0.28
C ALA A 124 -15.35 3.56 -0.14
N GLY A 125 -14.63 3.45 -1.25
CA GLY A 125 -13.22 3.06 -1.30
C GLY A 125 -12.23 4.11 -0.77
N ILE A 126 -12.61 5.38 -0.66
CA ILE A 126 -11.72 6.44 -0.13
C ILE A 126 -11.54 6.37 1.39
N LYS A 127 -12.26 5.50 2.09
CA LYS A 127 -12.21 5.41 3.56
C LYS A 127 -10.83 4.95 4.02
N MET A 128 -10.33 5.59 5.07
CA MET A 128 -9.09 5.17 5.72
C MET A 128 -9.24 3.76 6.27
N LYS A 129 -8.29 2.88 5.96
CA LYS A 129 -8.22 1.54 6.57
C LYS A 129 -7.89 1.70 8.06
N PHE A 130 -8.85 1.34 8.91
CA PHE A 130 -8.66 1.37 10.36
C PHE A 130 -7.68 0.26 10.75
N ASP A 131 -6.58 0.66 11.39
CA ASP A 131 -5.60 -0.24 11.98
C ASP A 131 -5.86 -0.29 13.51
N PRO A 132 -6.39 -1.40 14.06
CA PRO A 132 -6.72 -1.49 15.47
C PRO A 132 -5.50 -1.46 16.40
N TYR A 133 -4.27 -1.57 15.88
CA TYR A 133 -3.04 -1.56 16.67
C TYR A 133 -2.35 -0.20 16.76
N ARG A 134 -2.82 0.83 16.04
CA ARG A 134 -2.28 2.21 16.10
C ARG A 134 -2.86 3.00 17.29
N ARG A 135 -2.76 2.46 18.53
CA ARG A 135 -3.30 3.11 19.75
C ARG A 135 -2.24 3.60 20.74
N HIS A 136 -0.99 3.74 20.33
CA HIS A 136 -0.03 4.53 21.08
C HIS A 136 0.20 5.84 20.32
N GLU A 137 -0.05 6.97 20.99
CA GLU A 137 0.21 8.34 20.50
C GLU A 137 -0.85 9.00 19.60
N SER A 138 -2.11 9.07 20.04
CA SER A 138 -2.90 10.31 19.90
C SER A 138 -4.22 10.14 20.63
N SER A 139 -4.21 10.49 21.91
CA SER A 139 -5.45 10.82 22.61
C SER A 139 -5.96 12.13 22.03
N THR A 140 -6.85 12.12 21.03
CA THR A 140 -7.86 13.16 20.73
C THR A 140 -8.69 12.76 19.50
N VAL A 141 -10.01 12.63 19.72
CA VAL A 141 -11.10 12.44 18.75
C VAL A 141 -11.34 11.02 18.22
N ALA A 142 -11.82 10.13 19.09
CA ALA A 142 -12.74 9.07 18.67
C ALA A 142 -14.17 9.64 18.65
N ILE A 143 -14.61 10.22 17.52
CA ILE A 143 -16.03 10.45 17.29
C ILE A 143 -16.63 9.12 16.84
N MET A 144 -17.23 8.43 17.81
CA MET A 144 -18.19 7.36 17.60
C MET A 144 -19.37 7.93 16.79
N PHE A 145 -19.54 7.46 15.56
CA PHE A 145 -20.83 7.58 14.89
C PHE A 145 -21.75 6.52 15.50
N ALA A 146 -22.77 6.99 16.20
CA ALA A 146 -23.95 6.23 16.62
C ALA A 146 -24.87 5.92 15.43
#